data_AF-A0A429ZT99-F1
#
_entry.id   AF-A0A429ZT99-F1
#
_cell.length_a   1.000
_cell.length_b   1.000
_cell.length_c   1.000
_cell.angle_alpha   90.00
_cell.angle_beta   90.00
_cell.angle_gamma   90.00
#
_symmetry.space_group_name_H-M   'P 1'
#
loop_
_entity.id
_entity.type
_entity.pdbx_description
1 polymer ?
#
loop_
_entity_poly.entity_id
_entity_poly.type
_entity_poly.pdbx_seq_one_letter_code
_entity_poly.pdbx_strand_id
1 'polypeptide(L)'
;MKRINQQNKKSDANKLKTNWKFLLKNSSNIDMTHYKTWRSFRSPKYPFLTEAMMIDRLLSLSIPLADAYESFQLLGHHFRTKNPEGFFSLLKNLPDNLDPQFKKKIENLLSYEEGITNSLIYSYSNGKIEAKNTHIKTLKRVSYGFKSFQNMRIRIFLTNGLIKIK
;
A
#
# COMPACT_ATOMS: atom_id res chain seq x y z
N MET A 1 -2.04 -3.20 16.56
CA MET A 1 -2.54 -2.12 17.46
C MET A 1 -3.55 -2.61 18.49
N LYS A 2 -4.74 -3.11 18.11
CA LYS A 2 -5.75 -3.60 19.08
C LYS A 2 -5.19 -4.69 20.03
N ARG A 3 -4.46 -5.68 19.49
CA ARG A 3 -3.80 -6.75 20.28
C ARG A 3 -2.77 -6.24 21.28
N ILE A 4 -1.95 -5.25 20.90
CA ILE A 4 -0.90 -4.68 21.77
C ILE A 4 -1.52 -3.82 22.87
N ASN A 5 -2.59 -3.09 22.55
CA ASN A 5 -3.35 -2.32 23.55
C ASN A 5 -4.05 -3.24 24.56
N GLN A 6 -4.55 -4.40 24.15
CA GLN A 6 -5.14 -5.42 25.05
C GLN A 6 -4.11 -5.99 26.03
N GLN A 7 -2.82 -6.01 25.67
CA GLN A 7 -1.72 -6.43 26.54
C GLN A 7 -1.20 -5.29 27.46
N ASN A 8 -1.90 -4.16 27.56
CA ASN A 8 -1.49 -2.95 28.29
C ASN A 8 -0.14 -2.33 27.84
N LYS A 9 0.37 -2.69 26.65
CA LYS A 9 1.63 -2.15 26.09
C LYS A 9 1.40 -0.87 25.27
N LYS A 10 0.81 0.15 25.90
CA LYS A 10 0.43 1.42 25.23
C LYS A 10 1.62 2.16 24.60
N SER A 11 2.80 2.08 25.23
CA SER A 11 4.03 2.68 24.71
C SER A 11 4.44 2.07 23.36
N ASP A 12 4.41 0.74 23.25
CA ASP A 12 4.81 0.03 22.03
C ASP A 12 3.82 0.23 20.89
N ALA A 13 2.53 0.27 21.21
CA ALA A 13 1.50 0.67 20.26
C ALA A 13 1.75 2.08 19.70
N ASN A 14 2.12 3.04 20.57
CA ASN A 14 2.46 4.39 20.12
C ASN A 14 3.70 4.41 19.23
N LYS A 15 4.75 3.64 19.54
CA LYS A 15 5.95 3.53 18.69
C LYS A 15 5.61 3.03 17.29
N LEU A 16 4.78 1.99 17.18
CA LEU A 16 4.29 1.49 15.90
C LEU A 16 3.44 2.53 15.17
N LYS A 17 2.50 3.18 15.88
CA LYS A 17 1.63 4.21 15.30
C LYS A 17 2.40 5.43 14.81
N THR A 18 3.47 5.84 15.47
CA THR A 18 4.27 7.00 15.05
C THR A 18 5.13 6.66 13.84
N ASN A 19 5.67 5.44 13.76
CA ASN A 19 6.65 5.04 12.76
C ASN A 19 6.09 4.15 11.63
N TRP A 20 4.77 3.94 11.55
CA TRP A 20 4.13 3.03 10.60
C TRP A 20 4.56 3.21 9.13
N LYS A 21 4.88 4.44 8.71
CA LYS A 21 5.32 4.75 7.34
C LYS A 21 6.63 4.03 6.97
N PHE A 22 7.50 3.80 7.95
CA PHE A 22 8.78 3.13 7.74
C PHE A 22 8.59 1.64 7.43
N LEU A 23 7.57 1.01 8.03
CA LEU A 23 7.20 -0.38 7.72
C LEU A 23 6.69 -0.55 6.28
N LEU A 24 6.25 0.53 5.62
CA LEU A 24 5.77 0.51 4.23
C LEU A 24 6.84 0.92 3.23
N LYS A 25 8.01 1.39 3.71
CA LYS A 25 9.09 1.80 2.81
C LYS A 25 9.64 0.57 2.09
N ASN A 26 10.05 0.76 0.85
CA ASN A 26 10.77 -0.26 0.10
C ASN A 26 12.03 -0.65 0.86
N SER A 27 12.24 -1.95 1.09
CA SER A 27 13.45 -2.50 1.68
C SER A 27 14.74 -1.98 1.03
N SER A 28 14.77 -1.83 -0.29
CA SER A 28 15.95 -1.30 -1.02
C SER A 28 16.27 0.17 -0.70
N ASN A 29 15.32 0.93 -0.15
CA ASN A 29 15.47 2.35 0.13
C ASN A 29 15.67 2.63 1.63
N ILE A 30 15.76 1.60 2.48
CA ILE A 30 15.94 1.75 3.92
C ILE A 30 17.37 2.23 4.19
N ASP A 31 17.50 3.30 4.97
CA ASP A 31 18.81 3.84 5.35
C ASP A 31 19.49 2.96 6.42
N MET A 32 20.62 2.38 6.05
CA MET A 32 21.46 1.55 6.91
C MET A 32 22.72 2.28 7.39
N THR A 33 22.98 3.50 6.92
CA THR A 33 24.26 4.20 7.16
C THR A 33 24.09 5.37 8.11
N HIS A 34 23.03 6.16 7.97
CA HIS A 34 22.88 7.38 8.76
C HIS A 34 22.19 7.10 10.09
N TYR A 35 22.95 7.37 11.13
CA TYR A 35 22.51 7.31 12.51
C TYR A 35 21.73 8.57 12.89
N LYS A 36 20.52 8.40 13.44
CA LYS A 36 19.73 9.51 13.98
C LYS A 36 18.97 9.14 15.24
N THR A 37 18.46 10.16 15.92
CA THR A 37 17.63 9.99 17.11
C THR A 37 16.16 9.85 16.72
N TRP A 38 15.43 9.02 17.48
CA TRP A 38 14.03 8.71 17.22
C TRP A 38 13.18 9.07 18.43
N ARG A 39 12.25 10.03 18.26
CA ARG A 39 11.39 10.53 19.36
C ARG A 39 10.54 9.45 20.03
N SER A 40 10.25 8.35 19.33
CA SER A 40 9.49 7.21 19.85
C SER A 40 10.32 6.28 20.74
N PHE A 41 11.65 6.32 20.64
CA PHE A 41 12.59 5.48 21.39
C PHE A 41 13.43 6.36 22.33
N ARG A 42 12.78 6.98 23.32
CA ARG A 42 13.46 7.80 24.34
C ARG A 42 13.98 6.95 25.50
N SER A 43 15.14 7.39 26.03
CA SER A 43 15.89 7.09 27.27
C SER A 43 15.44 5.97 28.23
N PRO A 44 16.39 5.29 28.93
CA PRO A 44 17.61 5.90 29.50
C PRO A 44 18.84 5.92 28.59
N LYS A 45 18.88 5.08 27.55
CA LYS A 45 20.04 4.94 26.66
C LYS A 45 19.56 5.25 25.25
N TYR A 46 19.78 6.48 24.77
CA TYR A 46 19.47 6.88 23.39
C TYR A 46 20.39 6.12 22.43
N PRO A 47 19.96 5.05 21.76
CA PRO A 47 20.79 4.53 20.71
C PRO A 47 20.58 5.46 19.52
N PHE A 48 21.67 5.96 18.98
CA PHE A 48 21.67 6.32 17.58
C PHE A 48 21.24 5.06 16.81
N LEU A 49 20.14 5.14 16.08
CA LEU A 49 19.62 4.03 15.29
C LEU A 49 19.56 4.46 13.83
N THR A 50 19.98 3.56 12.96
CA THR A 50 19.67 3.62 11.54
C THR A 50 18.19 3.32 11.34
N GLU A 51 17.69 3.57 10.13
CA GLU A 51 16.30 3.27 9.80
C GLU A 51 16.01 1.78 9.84
N ALA A 52 16.96 0.95 9.39
CA ALA A 52 16.89 -0.51 9.48
C ALA A 52 16.78 -0.98 10.93
N MET A 53 17.69 -0.55 11.81
CA MET A 53 17.64 -0.93 13.23
C MET A 53 16.36 -0.49 13.94
N MET A 54 15.82 0.66 13.53
CA MET A 54 14.56 1.17 14.05
C MET A 54 13.38 0.27 13.60
N ILE A 55 13.35 -0.15 12.33
CA ILE A 55 12.37 -1.09 11.81
C ILE A 55 12.49 -2.44 12.53
N ASP A 56 13.69 -3.00 12.69
CA ASP A 56 13.90 -4.27 13.39
C ASP A 56 13.33 -4.24 14.81
N ARG A 57 13.55 -3.13 15.53
CA ARG A 57 12.98 -2.91 16.87
C ARG A 57 11.46 -2.77 16.88
N LEU A 58 10.84 -2.30 15.79
CA LEU A 58 9.39 -2.28 15.67
C LEU A 58 8.84 -3.68 15.39
N LEU A 59 9.51 -4.45 14.53
CA LEU A 59 9.11 -5.81 14.19
C LEU A 59 9.27 -6.75 15.40
N SER A 60 10.29 -6.54 16.23
CA SER A 60 10.48 -7.30 17.47
C SER A 60 9.34 -7.14 18.48
N LEU A 61 8.48 -6.12 18.33
CA LEU A 61 7.31 -5.92 19.20
C LEU A 61 6.19 -6.94 18.95
N SER A 62 6.16 -7.57 17.77
CA SER A 62 5.10 -8.49 17.38
C SER A 62 5.56 -9.45 16.29
N ILE A 63 5.70 -10.73 16.63
CA ILE A 63 6.08 -11.80 15.68
C ILE A 63 5.12 -11.83 14.46
N PRO A 64 3.77 -11.81 14.62
CA PRO A 64 2.88 -11.80 13.45
C PRO A 64 3.04 -10.57 12.54
N LEU A 65 3.58 -9.46 13.05
CA LEU A 65 3.87 -8.27 12.25
C LEU A 65 5.16 -8.45 11.46
N ALA A 66 6.17 -9.10 12.06
CA ALA A 66 7.42 -9.44 11.39
C ALA A 66 7.17 -10.37 10.20
N ASP A 67 6.42 -11.46 10.42
CA ASP A 67 6.08 -12.43 9.36
C ASP A 67 5.30 -11.77 8.21
N ALA A 68 4.33 -10.92 8.56
CA ALA A 68 3.54 -10.16 7.59
C ALA A 68 4.40 -9.14 6.82
N TYR A 69 5.34 -8.48 7.50
CA TYR A 69 6.25 -7.52 6.89
C TYR A 69 7.16 -8.20 5.86
N GLU A 70 7.77 -9.33 6.21
CA GLU A 70 8.63 -10.08 5.30
C GLU A 70 7.88 -10.52 4.03
N SER A 71 6.71 -11.15 4.21
CA SER A 71 5.84 -11.56 3.10
C SER A 71 5.44 -10.39 2.21
N PHE A 72 5.09 -9.24 2.81
CA PHE A 72 4.73 -8.03 2.07
C PHE A 72 5.91 -7.45 1.29
N GLN A 73 7.11 -7.40 1.88
CA GLN A 73 8.30 -6.88 1.20
C GLN A 73 8.73 -7.78 0.04
N LEU A 74 8.62 -9.11 0.18
CA LEU A 74 8.87 -10.06 -0.91
C LEU A 74 7.87 -9.91 -2.06
N LEU A 75 6.57 -9.79 -1.75
CA LEU A 75 5.55 -9.49 -2.77
C LEU A 75 5.84 -8.16 -3.47
N GLY A 76 6.19 -7.12 -2.71
CA GLY A 76 6.57 -5.82 -3.25
C GLY A 76 7.85 -5.89 -4.10
N HIS A 77 8.80 -6.75 -3.77
CA HIS A 77 10.00 -7.00 -4.55
C HIS A 77 9.63 -7.59 -5.92
N HIS A 78 8.90 -8.72 -5.96
CA HIS A 78 8.45 -9.33 -7.22
C HIS A 78 7.64 -8.37 -8.09
N PHE A 79 6.81 -7.54 -7.48
CA PHE A 79 6.04 -6.52 -8.20
C PHE A 79 6.96 -5.48 -8.87
N ARG A 80 7.99 -5.01 -8.17
CA ARG A 80 8.95 -4.02 -8.72
C ARG A 80 9.87 -4.61 -9.77
N THR A 81 10.29 -5.87 -9.59
CA THR A 81 11.12 -6.58 -10.58
C THR A 81 10.32 -7.12 -11.75
N LYS A 82 9.01 -6.85 -11.82
CA LYS A 82 8.10 -7.33 -12.88
C LYS A 82 8.15 -8.85 -13.06
N ASN A 83 8.19 -9.60 -11.95
CA ASN A 83 8.20 -11.06 -11.97
C ASN A 83 6.83 -11.61 -11.55
N PRO A 84 5.88 -11.81 -12.50
CA PRO A 84 4.56 -12.33 -12.18
C PRO A 84 4.60 -13.76 -11.65
N GLU A 85 5.48 -14.61 -12.17
CA GLU A 85 5.62 -16.01 -11.72
C GLU A 85 6.06 -16.08 -10.25
N GLY A 86 7.08 -15.31 -9.88
CA GLY A 86 7.54 -15.17 -8.50
C GLY A 86 6.45 -14.59 -7.57
N PHE A 87 5.71 -13.60 -8.06
CA PHE A 87 4.62 -13.00 -7.29
C PHE A 87 3.50 -14.00 -6.98
N PHE A 88 3.01 -14.71 -7.99
CA PHE A 88 1.89 -15.66 -7.82
C PHE A 88 2.31 -16.96 -7.15
N SER A 89 3.54 -17.44 -7.36
CA SER A 89 4.06 -18.59 -6.63
C SER A 89 4.16 -18.31 -5.12
N LEU A 90 4.59 -17.10 -4.73
CA LEU A 90 4.59 -16.66 -3.33
C LEU A 90 3.17 -16.53 -2.76
N LEU A 91 2.21 -15.99 -3.54
CA LEU A 91 0.81 -15.89 -3.12
C LEU A 91 0.14 -17.25 -2.89
N LYS A 92 0.47 -18.25 -3.71
CA LYS A 92 -0.07 -19.62 -3.59
C LYS A 92 0.56 -20.37 -2.42
N ASN A 93 1.80 -20.05 -2.07
CA ASN A 93 2.58 -20.72 -1.02
C ASN A 93 2.87 -19.78 0.17
N LEU A 94 1.83 -19.12 0.69
CA LEU A 94 1.97 -18.23 1.85
C LEU A 94 2.23 -19.01 3.15
N PRO A 95 3.17 -18.55 4.00
CA PRO A 95 3.48 -19.19 5.27
C PRO A 95 2.26 -19.38 6.18
N ASP A 96 2.19 -20.52 6.88
CA ASP A 96 1.05 -20.87 7.75
C ASP A 96 1.02 -20.09 9.07
N ASN A 97 2.17 -19.54 9.49
CA ASN A 97 2.29 -18.67 10.67
C ASN A 97 1.73 -17.26 10.43
N LEU A 98 1.35 -16.91 9.20
CA LEU A 98 0.77 -15.61 8.90
C LEU A 98 -0.58 -15.40 9.59
N ASP A 99 -0.85 -14.15 9.95
CA ASP A 99 -2.14 -13.77 10.51
C ASP A 99 -3.27 -14.12 9.51
N PRO A 100 -4.32 -14.86 9.92
CA PRO A 100 -5.37 -15.31 8.99
C PRO A 100 -6.10 -14.17 8.28
N GLN A 101 -6.27 -13.01 8.94
CA GLN A 101 -6.93 -11.86 8.30
C GLN A 101 -6.03 -11.26 7.22
N PHE A 102 -4.73 -11.21 7.47
CA PHE A 102 -3.74 -10.75 6.49
C PHE A 102 -3.62 -11.71 5.31
N LYS A 103 -3.46 -13.01 5.58
CA LYS A 103 -3.40 -14.08 4.58
C LYS A 103 -4.61 -14.02 3.64
N LYS A 104 -5.83 -14.02 4.18
CA LYS A 104 -7.08 -13.92 3.40
C LYS A 104 -7.15 -12.65 2.53
N LYS A 105 -6.64 -11.51 3.02
CA LYS A 105 -6.63 -10.25 2.25
C LYS A 105 -5.69 -10.31 1.06
N ILE A 106 -4.54 -10.95 1.23
CA ILE A 106 -3.52 -11.10 0.19
C ILE A 106 -3.91 -12.20 -0.80
N GLU A 107 -4.46 -13.32 -0.34
CA GLU A 107 -4.97 -14.40 -1.20
C GLU A 107 -6.07 -13.91 -2.15
N ASN A 108 -6.86 -12.90 -1.77
CA ASN A 108 -7.85 -12.30 -2.66
C ASN A 108 -7.24 -11.71 -3.95
N LEU A 109 -5.92 -11.46 -3.99
CA LEU A 109 -5.22 -11.05 -5.20
C LEU A 109 -5.17 -12.16 -6.26
N LEU A 110 -5.28 -13.44 -5.87
CA LEU A 110 -5.35 -14.57 -6.80
C LEU A 110 -6.55 -14.45 -7.76
N SER A 111 -7.68 -13.92 -7.29
CA SER A 111 -8.86 -13.66 -8.12
C SER A 111 -8.61 -12.65 -9.25
N TYR A 112 -7.52 -11.88 -9.17
CA TYR A 112 -7.15 -10.85 -10.15
C TYR A 112 -5.86 -11.20 -10.88
N GLU A 113 -5.51 -12.49 -10.98
CA GLU A 113 -4.25 -12.98 -11.54
C GLU A 113 -3.96 -12.43 -12.94
N GLU A 114 -4.94 -12.51 -13.85
CA GLU A 114 -4.81 -11.99 -15.22
C GLU A 114 -4.52 -10.48 -15.24
N GLY A 115 -5.30 -9.68 -14.51
CA GLY A 115 -5.16 -8.23 -14.48
C GLY A 115 -3.83 -7.77 -13.88
N ILE A 116 -3.39 -8.42 -12.80
CA ILE A 116 -2.11 -8.13 -12.16
C ILE A 116 -0.95 -8.57 -13.06
N THR A 117 -1.02 -9.75 -13.67
CA THR A 117 0.00 -10.25 -14.61
C THR A 117 0.17 -9.28 -15.78
N ASN A 118 -0.93 -8.85 -16.40
CA ASN A 118 -0.91 -7.84 -17.45
C ASN A 118 -0.29 -6.52 -16.98
N SER A 119 -0.57 -6.09 -15.75
CA SER A 119 0.02 -4.86 -15.19
C SER A 119 1.54 -4.96 -14.94
N LEU A 120 2.07 -6.16 -14.73
CA LEU A 120 3.50 -6.41 -14.55
C LEU A 120 4.23 -6.50 -15.89
N ILE A 121 3.61 -7.11 -16.89
CA ILE A 121 4.18 -7.28 -18.24
C ILE A 121 4.18 -5.94 -18.98
N TYR A 122 3.04 -5.25 -19.02
CA TYR A 122 2.88 -4.04 -19.82
C TYR A 122 3.23 -2.78 -19.03
N SER A 123 3.77 -1.77 -19.72
CA SER A 123 4.06 -0.46 -19.13
C SER A 123 2.87 0.51 -19.14
N TYR A 124 1.67 0.02 -19.46
CA TYR A 124 0.47 0.87 -19.49
C TYR A 124 0.04 1.23 -18.07
N SER A 125 -0.31 2.51 -17.89
CA SER A 125 -0.88 2.98 -16.64
C SER A 125 -2.36 3.31 -16.83
N ASN A 126 -3.17 2.94 -15.83
CA ASN A 126 -4.57 3.36 -15.76
C ASN A 126 -4.72 4.86 -15.44
N GLY A 127 -3.61 5.61 -15.29
CA GLY A 127 -3.62 7.01 -14.87
C GLY A 127 -4.45 7.91 -15.78
N LYS A 128 -4.40 7.72 -17.10
CA LYS A 128 -5.23 8.50 -18.06
C LYS A 128 -6.73 8.22 -17.89
N ILE A 129 -7.10 6.97 -17.63
CA ILE A 129 -8.49 6.56 -17.41
C ILE A 129 -8.98 7.09 -16.06
N GLU A 130 -8.17 6.95 -15.00
CA GLU A 130 -8.48 7.47 -13.67
C GLU A 130 -8.60 9.00 -13.63
N ALA A 131 -7.78 9.72 -14.40
CA ALA A 131 -7.91 11.16 -14.58
C ALA A 131 -9.28 11.51 -15.19
N LYS A 132 -9.68 10.82 -16.26
CA LYS A 132 -11.01 11.00 -16.88
C LYS A 132 -12.14 10.67 -15.89
N ASN A 133 -12.04 9.57 -15.15
CA ASN A 133 -13.01 9.19 -14.12
C ASN A 133 -13.14 10.28 -13.05
N THR A 134 -12.03 10.89 -12.65
CA THR A 134 -12.00 12.00 -11.68
C THR A 134 -12.70 13.23 -12.24
N HIS A 135 -12.42 13.63 -13.48
CA HIS A 135 -13.13 14.74 -14.14
C HIS A 135 -14.65 14.50 -14.20
N ILE A 136 -15.07 13.30 -14.57
CA ILE A 136 -16.49 12.92 -14.62
C ILE A 136 -17.13 13.01 -13.22
N LYS A 137 -16.46 12.47 -12.20
CA LYS A 137 -16.92 12.54 -10.80
C LYS A 137 -17.05 13.99 -10.34
N THR A 138 -16.08 14.84 -10.65
CA THR A 138 -16.12 16.29 -10.34
C THR A 138 -17.27 16.98 -11.05
N LEU A 139 -17.44 16.74 -12.36
CA LEU A 139 -18.55 17.28 -13.14
C LEU A 139 -19.91 16.91 -12.54
N LYS A 140 -20.08 15.65 -12.14
CA LYS A 140 -21.30 15.17 -11.48
C LYS A 140 -21.57 15.89 -10.16
N ARG A 141 -20.54 16.09 -9.33
CA ARG A 141 -20.64 16.80 -8.04
C ARG A 141 -21.02 18.27 -8.22
N VAL A 142 -20.32 18.99 -9.10
CA VAL A 142 -20.55 20.42 -9.35
C VAL A 142 -21.93 20.69 -9.98
N SER A 143 -22.43 19.75 -10.77
CA SER A 143 -23.74 19.90 -11.42
C SER A 143 -24.92 19.52 -10.50
N TYR A 144 -24.67 19.13 -9.24
CA TYR A 144 -25.70 18.60 -8.31
C TYR A 144 -26.48 17.41 -8.88
N GLY A 145 -25.84 16.62 -9.74
CA GLY A 145 -26.47 15.53 -10.47
C GLY A 145 -27.14 15.98 -11.77
N PHE A 146 -27.17 15.09 -12.76
CA PHE A 146 -27.84 15.33 -14.04
C PHE A 146 -29.21 14.66 -14.05
N LYS A 147 -30.22 15.39 -14.53
CA LYS A 147 -31.57 14.84 -14.75
C LYS A 147 -31.63 13.79 -15.86
N SER A 148 -30.70 13.85 -16.82
CA SER A 148 -30.61 12.93 -17.95
C SER A 148 -29.18 12.47 -18.17
N PHE A 149 -29.00 11.15 -18.34
CA PHE A 149 -27.72 10.55 -18.71
C PHE A 149 -27.19 11.10 -20.04
N GLN A 150 -28.08 11.35 -21.01
CA GLN A 150 -27.70 11.90 -22.31
C GLN A 150 -27.05 13.28 -22.17
N ASN A 151 -27.64 14.15 -21.34
CA ASN A 151 -27.10 15.49 -21.08
C ASN A 151 -25.75 15.43 -20.36
N MET A 152 -25.60 14.50 -19.42
CA MET A 152 -24.32 14.23 -18.77
C MET A 152 -23.26 13.80 -19.79
N ARG A 153 -23.61 12.86 -20.67
CA ARG A 153 -22.70 12.31 -21.69
C ARG A 153 -22.25 13.38 -22.68
N ILE A 154 -23.18 14.19 -23.18
CA ILE A 154 -22.87 15.33 -24.06
C ILE A 154 -21.90 16.29 -23.36
N ARG A 155 -22.17 16.66 -22.11
CA ARG A 155 -21.31 17.58 -21.36
C ARG A 155 -19.91 17.00 -21.12
N ILE A 156 -19.80 15.70 -20.81
CA ILE A 156 -18.50 15.01 -20.71
C ILE A 156 -17.75 15.10 -22.03
N PHE A 157 -18.41 14.85 -23.17
CA PHE A 157 -17.77 14.90 -24.48
C PHE A 157 -17.35 16.31 -24.89
N LEU A 158 -18.15 17.33 -24.59
CA LEU A 158 -17.80 18.74 -24.80
C LEU A 158 -16.59 19.15 -23.96
N THR A 159 -16.60 18.85 -22.65
CA THR A 159 -15.50 19.20 -21.74
C THR A 159 -14.20 18.47 -22.10
N ASN A 160 -14.27 17.26 -22.64
CA ASN A 160 -13.10 16.53 -23.14
C ASN A 160 -12.70 16.90 -24.59
N GLY A 161 -13.42 17.82 -25.25
CA GLY A 161 -13.14 18.23 -26.64
C GLY A 161 -13.40 17.15 -27.69
N LEU A 162 -14.20 16.12 -27.35
CA LEU A 162 -14.54 15.01 -28.25
C LEU A 162 -15.66 15.38 -29.23
N ILE A 163 -16.47 16.38 -28.87
CA ILE A 163 -17.50 16.99 -29.73
C ILE A 163 -17.25 18.49 -29.75
N LYS A 164 -17.37 19.10 -30.94
CA LYS A 164 -17.39 20.55 -31.10
C LYS A 164 -18.80 20.95 -31.53
N ILE A 165 -19.36 21.95 -30.85
CA ILE A 165 -20.57 22.62 -31.33
C ILE A 165 -20.07 23.63 -32.36
N LYS A 166 -20.61 23.54 -33.59
CA LYS A 166 -20.36 24.53 -34.64
C LYS A 166 -20.98 25.87 -34.26
#